data_AF-A0A0P1NXK1-F1
#
_entry.id   AF-A0A0P1NXK1-F1
#
_cell.length_a   1.000
_cell.length_b   1.000
_cell.length_c   1.000
_cell.angle_alpha   90.00
_cell.angle_beta   90.00
_cell.angle_gamma   90.00
#
_symmetry.space_group_name_H-M   'P 1'
#
loop_
_entity.id
_entity.type
_entity.pdbx_description
1 polymer ?
#
loop_
_entity_poly.entity_id
_entity_poly.type
_entity_poly.pdbx_seq_one_letter_code
_entity_poly.pdbx_strand_id
1 'polypeptide(L)'
;MLKFKIKPYDVLFFGSGKPFNLGDTARSIFPPFPHTFAGAICSKIYWKYKIDITKILKDVYGPFLYNEKDKKIYFPKPADIYTEKKEKDDKIYLLKFKNENHKLFNPKNTNKPNPIENFAVYFGDKEVEGFEGFISQDGLKEWLNGKIPDKNEILKFGDVFEHENRVGIKQEMSYHTVVQEDGLYRIDFLRLKDNWSFVFWVDFDDNELKKLVLMKIKFLISLIKNQKH
;
A
#
# COMPACT_ATOMS: atom_id res chain seq x y z
N MET A 1 -9.42 -16.70 7.82
CA MET A 1 -8.97 -15.65 6.87
C MET A 1 -10.03 -15.30 5.82
N LEU A 2 -10.38 -14.01 5.69
CA LEU A 2 -11.34 -13.46 4.74
C LEU A 2 -10.66 -12.55 3.71
N LYS A 3 -11.03 -12.67 2.43
CA LYS A 3 -10.55 -11.80 1.35
C LYS A 3 -11.47 -10.59 1.16
N PHE A 4 -10.88 -9.41 1.09
CA PHE A 4 -11.55 -8.17 0.76
C PHE A 4 -11.02 -7.62 -0.56
N LYS A 5 -11.90 -6.96 -1.31
CA LYS A 5 -11.58 -6.27 -2.55
C LYS A 5 -12.18 -4.87 -2.51
N ILE A 6 -11.35 -3.86 -2.79
CA ILE A 6 -11.75 -2.46 -2.80
C ILE A 6 -11.43 -1.87 -4.16
N LYS A 7 -12.46 -1.42 -4.85
CA LYS A 7 -12.33 -0.59 -6.05
C LYS A 7 -12.65 0.86 -5.66
N PRO A 8 -11.68 1.78 -5.72
CA PRO A 8 -11.93 3.19 -5.44
C PRO A 8 -12.96 3.75 -6.43
N TYR A 9 -13.83 4.63 -5.95
CA TYR A 9 -14.77 5.34 -6.81
C TYR A 9 -14.11 6.49 -7.56
N ASP A 10 -13.15 7.15 -6.90
CA ASP A 10 -12.37 8.27 -7.44
C ASP A 10 -10.93 8.16 -6.89
N VAL A 11 -10.23 9.28 -6.76
CA VAL A 11 -8.89 9.35 -6.22
C VAL A 11 -8.81 8.97 -4.74
N LEU A 12 -7.63 8.52 -4.32
CA LEU A 12 -7.30 8.13 -2.97
C LEU A 12 -6.21 9.01 -2.39
N PHE A 13 -6.30 9.26 -1.08
CA PHE A 13 -5.24 9.89 -0.32
C PHE A 13 -4.81 8.99 0.83
N PHE A 14 -3.55 8.57 0.77
CA PHE A 14 -2.86 7.86 1.84
C PHE A 14 -1.77 8.78 2.40
N GLY A 15 -2.00 9.32 3.59
CA GLY A 15 -1.06 10.26 4.22
C GLY A 15 0.28 9.63 4.54
N SER A 16 1.36 10.40 4.38
CA SER A 16 2.73 9.98 4.68
C SER A 16 3.10 10.02 6.18
N GLY A 17 2.17 10.45 7.05
CA GLY A 17 2.42 10.68 8.47
C GLY A 17 3.07 12.02 8.80
N LYS A 18 3.45 12.82 7.80
CA LYS A 18 3.87 14.21 7.99
C LYS A 18 2.66 15.07 8.41
N PRO A 19 2.83 16.04 9.33
CA PRO A 19 1.80 17.03 9.61
C PRO A 19 1.35 17.69 8.31
N PHE A 20 0.04 17.97 8.21
CA PHE A 20 -0.56 18.63 7.06
C PHE A 20 -1.46 19.75 7.55
N ASN A 21 -1.00 20.99 7.34
CA ASN A 21 -1.69 22.20 7.72
C ASN A 21 -2.17 22.97 6.48
N LEU A 22 -2.97 24.00 6.72
CA LEU A 22 -3.30 25.02 5.73
C LEU A 22 -2.01 25.69 5.23
N GLY A 23 -1.86 25.87 3.92
CA GLY A 23 -0.63 26.30 3.26
C GLY A 23 0.27 25.15 2.77
N ASP A 24 0.09 23.92 3.27
CA ASP A 24 0.97 22.81 2.94
C ASP A 24 0.62 22.10 1.62
N THR A 25 1.61 21.36 1.12
CA THR A 25 1.46 20.38 0.04
C THR A 25 1.56 18.97 0.61
N ALA A 26 0.56 18.12 0.36
CA ALA A 26 0.63 16.70 0.69
C ALA A 26 0.66 15.83 -0.56
N ARG A 27 1.36 14.70 -0.48
CA ARG A 27 1.38 13.67 -1.53
C ARG A 27 1.00 12.33 -0.93
N SER A 28 0.10 11.65 -1.62
CA SER A 28 -0.34 10.30 -1.24
C SER A 28 0.79 9.29 -1.46
N ILE A 29 0.97 8.37 -0.51
CA ILE A 29 1.98 7.30 -0.57
C ILE A 29 1.40 5.97 -1.06
N PHE A 30 2.22 5.15 -1.70
CA PHE A 30 1.90 3.75 -1.98
C PHE A 30 3.15 2.85 -1.82
N PRO A 31 3.04 1.65 -1.25
CA PRO A 31 1.86 1.10 -0.56
C PRO A 31 1.48 1.94 0.67
N PRO A 32 0.18 2.04 1.03
CA PRO A 32 -0.20 2.71 2.26
C PRO A 32 0.20 1.87 3.47
N PHE A 33 0.14 2.48 4.65
CA PHE A 33 0.39 1.74 5.86
C PHE A 33 -0.60 0.58 6.02
N PRO A 34 -0.15 -0.62 6.47
CA PRO A 34 -1.01 -1.79 6.59
C PRO A 34 -2.26 -1.56 7.46
N HIS A 35 -2.13 -0.69 8.48
CA HIS A 35 -3.23 -0.36 9.37
C HIS A 35 -4.34 0.48 8.70
N THR A 36 -4.10 1.12 7.55
CA THR A 36 -5.12 1.94 6.87
C THR A 36 -6.32 1.10 6.46
N PHE A 37 -6.08 -0.03 5.79
CA PHE A 37 -7.15 -0.94 5.37
C PHE A 37 -7.76 -1.71 6.55
N ALA A 38 -6.92 -2.11 7.52
CA ALA A 38 -7.38 -2.72 8.77
C ALA A 38 -8.38 -1.81 9.50
N GLY A 39 -8.01 -0.53 9.69
CA GLY A 39 -8.84 0.49 10.31
C GLY A 39 -10.14 0.69 9.55
N ALA A 40 -10.10 0.79 8.22
CA ALA A 40 -11.31 0.96 7.39
C ALA A 40 -12.31 -0.20 7.58
N ILE A 41 -11.84 -1.45 7.63
CA ILE A 41 -12.69 -2.62 7.91
C ILE A 41 -13.25 -2.57 9.32
N CYS A 42 -12.40 -2.36 10.32
CA CYS A 42 -12.82 -2.29 11.72
C CYS A 42 -13.89 -1.21 11.92
N SER A 43 -13.68 -0.02 11.36
CA SER A 43 -14.65 1.08 11.40
C SER A 43 -15.94 0.73 10.67
N LYS A 44 -15.89 0.05 9.51
CA LYS A 44 -17.12 -0.34 8.77
C LYS A 44 -17.94 -1.39 9.54
N ILE A 45 -17.27 -2.39 10.11
CA ILE A 45 -17.91 -3.45 10.90
C ILE A 45 -18.49 -2.86 12.18
N TYR A 46 -17.74 -2.00 12.87
CA TYR A 46 -18.23 -1.28 14.04
C TYR A 46 -19.43 -0.39 13.69
N TRP A 47 -19.38 0.37 12.60
CA TRP A 47 -20.51 1.22 12.22
C TRP A 47 -21.78 0.41 11.94
N LYS A 48 -21.66 -0.70 11.20
CA LYS A 48 -22.80 -1.53 10.77
C LYS A 48 -23.37 -2.40 11.89
N TYR A 49 -22.49 -3.05 12.65
CA TYR A 49 -22.88 -4.06 13.64
C TYR A 49 -22.68 -3.61 15.07
N LYS A 50 -22.06 -2.44 15.32
CA LYS A 50 -21.70 -1.96 16.67
C LYS A 50 -20.90 -3.01 17.46
N ILE A 51 -20.03 -3.75 16.77
CA ILE A 51 -19.11 -4.73 17.34
C ILE A 51 -17.71 -4.19 17.11
N ASP A 52 -16.95 -4.04 18.19
CA ASP A 52 -15.54 -3.72 18.10
C ASP A 52 -14.76 -5.02 17.85
N ILE A 53 -14.19 -5.13 16.65
CA ILE A 53 -13.41 -6.28 16.22
C ILE A 53 -11.90 -6.04 16.29
N THR A 54 -11.46 -4.86 16.75
CA THR A 54 -10.02 -4.51 16.79
C THR A 54 -9.22 -5.48 17.65
N LYS A 55 -9.81 -5.97 18.75
CA LYS A 55 -9.19 -6.90 19.69
C LYS A 55 -9.09 -8.35 19.19
N ILE A 56 -9.84 -8.69 18.15
CA ILE A 56 -9.88 -10.04 17.59
C ILE A 56 -9.26 -10.11 16.20
N LEU A 57 -8.75 -8.98 15.70
CA LEU A 57 -7.98 -8.91 14.48
C LEU A 57 -6.60 -9.55 14.74
N LYS A 58 -6.27 -10.62 14.02
CA LYS A 58 -4.97 -11.29 14.16
C LYS A 58 -3.97 -10.69 13.20
N ASP A 59 -4.19 -10.94 11.92
CA ASP A 59 -3.26 -10.59 10.86
C ASP A 59 -3.97 -9.90 9.70
N VAL A 60 -3.26 -8.99 9.06
CA VAL A 60 -3.70 -8.28 7.86
C VAL A 60 -2.62 -8.43 6.80
N TYR A 61 -2.98 -9.05 5.68
CA TYR A 61 -2.09 -9.30 4.56
C TYR A 61 -2.44 -8.39 3.40
N GLY A 62 -1.56 -7.43 3.11
CA GLY A 62 -1.70 -6.45 2.04
C GLY A 62 -1.61 -5.01 2.55
N PRO A 63 -2.12 -4.04 1.76
CA PRO A 63 -2.84 -4.22 0.51
C PRO A 63 -1.95 -4.67 -0.65
N PHE A 64 -2.52 -5.47 -1.54
CA PHE A 64 -1.95 -5.84 -2.83
C PHE A 64 -2.84 -5.32 -3.95
N LEU A 65 -2.34 -5.38 -5.18
CA LEU A 65 -3.05 -4.95 -6.36
C LEU A 65 -3.62 -6.16 -7.08
N TYR A 66 -4.83 -6.04 -7.62
CA TYR A 66 -5.46 -7.06 -8.44
C TYR A 66 -5.87 -6.44 -9.76
N ASN A 67 -5.44 -7.06 -10.85
CA ASN A 67 -5.80 -6.65 -12.20
C ASN A 67 -6.96 -7.52 -12.69
N GLU A 68 -8.09 -6.89 -13.00
CA GLU A 68 -9.31 -7.57 -13.46
C GLU A 68 -9.17 -8.19 -14.84
N LYS A 69 -8.28 -7.65 -15.68
CA LYS A 69 -8.11 -8.07 -17.08
C LYS A 69 -7.33 -9.38 -17.18
N ASP A 70 -6.18 -9.46 -16.54
CA ASP A 70 -5.34 -10.68 -16.52
C ASP A 70 -5.63 -11.61 -15.33
N LYS A 71 -6.45 -11.15 -14.37
CA LYS A 71 -6.83 -11.88 -13.15
C LYS A 71 -5.66 -12.21 -12.23
N LYS A 72 -4.57 -11.46 -12.29
CA LYS A 72 -3.37 -11.63 -11.45
C LYS A 72 -3.34 -10.67 -10.28
N ILE A 73 -2.65 -11.10 -9.22
CA ILE A 73 -2.28 -10.26 -8.08
C ILE A 73 -0.88 -9.72 -8.33
N TYR A 74 -0.69 -8.45 -8.02
CA TYR A 74 0.57 -7.74 -8.13
C TYR A 74 1.03 -7.23 -6.76
N PHE A 75 2.32 -7.33 -6.53
CA PHE A 75 3.03 -6.96 -5.32
C PHE A 75 3.99 -5.81 -5.62
N PRO A 76 4.37 -4.97 -4.65
CA PRO A 76 5.54 -4.12 -4.80
C PRO A 76 6.73 -4.97 -5.24
N LYS A 77 7.43 -4.56 -6.30
CA LYS A 77 8.57 -5.34 -6.78
C LYS A 77 9.68 -5.37 -5.72
N PRO A 78 10.44 -6.46 -5.62
CA PRO A 78 11.68 -6.48 -4.86
C PRO A 78 12.63 -5.32 -5.23
N ALA A 79 13.34 -4.80 -4.22
CA ALA A 79 14.15 -3.59 -4.37
C ALA A 79 15.40 -3.82 -5.24
N ASP A 80 15.85 -5.07 -5.35
CA ASP A 80 16.98 -5.52 -6.18
C ASP A 80 16.67 -5.63 -7.67
N ILE A 81 15.42 -5.35 -8.08
CA ILE A 81 15.01 -5.29 -9.49
C ILE A 81 15.21 -3.88 -10.04
N TYR A 82 16.08 -3.74 -11.04
CA TYR A 82 16.52 -2.49 -11.64
C TYR A 82 16.18 -2.42 -13.13
N THR A 83 16.22 -1.21 -13.70
CA THR A 83 16.06 -0.92 -15.14
C THR A 83 17.32 -0.24 -15.66
N GLU A 84 17.52 -0.22 -16.99
CA GLU A 84 18.59 0.59 -17.60
C GLU A 84 18.26 2.08 -17.48
N LYS A 85 19.29 2.88 -17.22
CA LYS A 85 19.19 4.33 -17.07
C LYS A 85 19.11 4.99 -18.45
N LYS A 86 18.20 5.95 -18.63
CA LYS A 86 18.03 6.77 -19.86
C LYS A 86 17.60 6.05 -21.15
N GLU A 87 17.47 4.72 -21.18
CA GLU A 87 16.89 4.02 -22.34
C GLU A 87 15.38 3.81 -22.23
N LYS A 88 14.71 3.81 -23.38
CA LYS A 88 13.31 3.36 -23.49
C LYS A 88 13.17 1.84 -23.38
N ASP A 89 14.29 1.12 -23.43
CA ASP A 89 14.27 -0.34 -23.39
C ASP A 89 13.83 -0.79 -22.00
N ASP A 90 12.82 -1.64 -21.98
CA ASP A 90 12.12 -2.03 -20.77
C ASP A 90 12.82 -3.18 -20.05
N LYS A 91 14.11 -3.38 -20.30
CA LYS A 91 14.92 -4.48 -19.75
C LYS A 91 15.02 -4.41 -18.23
N ILE A 92 15.06 -5.60 -17.63
CA ILE A 92 15.20 -5.78 -16.19
C ILE A 92 16.56 -6.35 -15.87
N TYR A 93 17.14 -5.82 -14.80
CA TYR A 93 18.41 -6.27 -14.24
C TYR A 93 18.21 -6.63 -12.77
N LEU A 94 18.87 -7.69 -12.30
CA LEU A 94 18.88 -8.05 -10.88
C LEU A 94 20.21 -7.65 -10.25
N LEU A 95 20.15 -6.97 -9.12
CA LEU A 95 21.29 -6.87 -8.22
C LEU A 95 21.56 -8.25 -7.61
N LYS A 96 22.84 -8.57 -7.40
CA LYS A 96 23.24 -9.82 -6.75
C LYS A 96 24.15 -9.51 -5.58
N PHE A 97 23.99 -10.27 -4.51
CA PHE A 97 24.99 -10.29 -3.45
C PHE A 97 26.28 -10.88 -3.99
N LYS A 98 27.40 -10.25 -3.64
CA LYS A 98 28.71 -10.79 -3.93
C LYS A 98 29.55 -10.76 -2.67
N ASN A 99 30.02 -11.94 -2.26
CA ASN A 99 30.87 -12.12 -1.08
C ASN A 99 32.35 -12.02 -1.47
N GLU A 100 32.73 -10.96 -2.18
CA GLU A 100 34.12 -10.68 -2.56
C GLU A 100 34.50 -9.24 -2.20
N ASN A 101 35.74 -9.04 -1.73
CA ASN A 101 36.26 -7.70 -1.45
C ASN A 101 36.38 -6.90 -2.75
N HIS A 102 35.66 -5.78 -2.86
CA HIS A 102 35.70 -4.94 -4.05
C HIS A 102 36.88 -3.95 -4.00
N LYS A 103 37.49 -3.66 -5.16
CA LYS A 103 38.48 -2.57 -5.28
C LYS A 103 37.88 -1.17 -5.13
N LEU A 104 36.57 -1.03 -5.37
CA LEU A 104 35.84 0.24 -5.34
C LEU A 104 35.19 0.52 -3.98
N PHE A 105 34.83 -0.53 -3.24
CA PHE A 105 34.14 -0.39 -1.96
C PHE A 105 34.46 -1.60 -1.07
N ASN A 106 34.71 -1.35 0.22
CA ASN A 106 34.80 -2.39 1.23
C ASN A 106 33.54 -2.28 2.12
N PRO A 107 32.72 -3.34 2.26
CA PRO A 107 31.55 -3.32 3.15
C PRO A 107 31.86 -2.81 4.56
N LYS A 108 33.07 -3.08 5.07
CA LYS A 108 33.53 -2.62 6.39
C LYS A 108 33.73 -1.10 6.49
N ASN A 109 33.90 -0.40 5.36
CA ASN A 109 34.11 1.05 5.30
C ASN A 109 32.82 1.80 4.97
N THR A 110 31.66 1.25 5.34
CA THR A 110 30.35 1.87 5.15
C THR A 110 29.69 2.09 6.50
N ASN A 111 28.74 3.03 6.58
CA ASN A 111 27.90 3.24 7.75
C ASN A 111 26.77 2.19 7.87
N LYS A 112 26.97 0.99 7.32
CA LYS A 112 25.95 -0.07 7.34
C LYS A 112 25.69 -0.55 8.78
N PRO A 113 24.43 -0.86 9.12
CA PRO A 113 24.12 -1.55 10.37
C PRO A 113 24.88 -2.88 10.47
N ASN A 114 25.29 -3.26 11.69
CA ASN A 114 25.96 -4.53 11.99
C ASN A 114 25.32 -5.79 11.35
N PRO A 115 23.97 -5.95 11.27
CA PRO A 115 23.38 -7.15 10.64
C PRO A 115 23.54 -7.23 9.12
N ILE A 116 23.92 -6.16 8.43
CA ILE A 116 24.10 -6.19 6.96
C ILE A 116 25.51 -6.67 6.68
N GLU A 117 25.70 -7.87 6.12
CA GLU A 117 27.05 -8.37 5.79
C GLU A 117 27.58 -7.74 4.51
N ASN A 118 26.77 -7.74 3.45
CA ASN A 118 27.11 -7.27 2.11
C ASN A 118 25.95 -6.52 1.46
N PHE A 119 26.25 -5.80 0.38
CA PHE A 119 25.26 -5.10 -0.43
C PHE A 119 24.98 -5.87 -1.73
N ALA A 120 23.73 -5.84 -2.17
CA ALA A 120 23.39 -6.26 -3.52
C ALA A 120 23.86 -5.18 -4.50
N VAL A 121 24.58 -5.59 -5.54
CA VAL A 121 25.14 -4.67 -6.54
C VAL A 121 24.99 -5.26 -7.95
N TYR A 122 25.01 -4.39 -8.95
CA TYR A 122 24.99 -4.76 -10.36
C TYR A 122 26.42 -4.87 -10.89
N PHE A 123 26.72 -5.93 -11.64
CA PHE A 123 28.07 -6.21 -12.18
C PHE A 123 28.13 -6.20 -13.71
N GLY A 124 27.06 -5.75 -14.37
CA GLY A 124 27.09 -5.57 -15.82
C GLY A 124 27.75 -4.25 -16.22
N ASP A 125 27.87 -4.05 -17.53
CA ASP A 125 28.43 -2.87 -18.19
C ASP A 125 27.42 -1.73 -18.34
N LYS A 126 26.13 -2.01 -18.12
CA LYS A 126 25.05 -1.03 -18.22
C LYS A 126 24.93 -0.12 -17.00
N GLU A 127 24.60 1.14 -17.24
CA GLU A 127 24.13 2.01 -16.16
C GLU A 127 22.70 1.64 -15.80
N VAL A 128 22.47 1.22 -14.56
CA VAL A 128 21.15 0.80 -14.08
C VAL A 128 20.65 1.70 -12.95
N GLU A 129 19.34 1.82 -12.82
CA GLU A 129 18.68 2.58 -11.75
C GLU A 129 17.47 1.84 -11.18
N GLY A 130 17.15 2.17 -9.92
CA GLY A 130 15.93 1.69 -9.27
C GLY A 130 14.71 2.43 -9.81
N PHE A 131 13.56 1.77 -9.81
CA PHE A 131 12.28 2.37 -10.21
C PHE A 131 11.16 1.91 -9.29
N GLU A 132 10.06 2.65 -9.26
CA GLU A 132 8.82 2.22 -8.61
C GLU A 132 8.03 1.33 -9.55
N GLY A 133 7.58 0.17 -9.04
CA GLY A 133 6.89 -0.78 -9.87
C GLY A 133 6.33 -1.96 -9.09
N PHE A 134 5.67 -2.83 -9.83
CA PHE A 134 4.97 -3.99 -9.32
C PHE A 134 5.41 -5.25 -10.05
N ILE A 135 5.34 -6.37 -9.35
CA ILE A 135 5.61 -7.70 -9.89
C ILE A 135 4.38 -8.57 -9.70
N SER A 136 4.01 -9.35 -10.71
CA SER A 136 2.90 -10.28 -10.59
C SER A 136 3.22 -11.39 -9.60
N GLN A 137 2.20 -12.15 -9.19
CA GLN A 137 2.38 -13.35 -8.37
C GLN A 137 3.30 -14.38 -9.03
N ASP A 138 3.25 -14.53 -10.35
CA ASP A 138 4.06 -15.53 -11.05
C ASP A 138 5.50 -15.04 -11.22
N GLY A 139 5.71 -13.77 -11.58
CA GLY A 139 7.04 -13.16 -11.59
C GLY A 139 7.69 -13.18 -10.20
N LEU A 140 6.92 -12.97 -9.13
CA LEU A 140 7.44 -13.04 -7.76
C LEU A 140 7.89 -14.46 -7.40
N LYS A 141 7.17 -15.50 -7.86
CA LYS A 141 7.64 -16.90 -7.69
C LYS A 141 8.92 -17.15 -8.46
N GLU A 142 9.07 -16.62 -9.67
CA GLU A 142 10.32 -16.73 -10.43
C GLU A 142 11.48 -16.10 -9.67
N TRP A 143 11.28 -14.86 -9.17
CA TRP A 143 12.27 -14.14 -8.38
C TRP A 143 12.65 -14.89 -7.10
N LEU A 144 11.66 -15.41 -6.35
CA LEU A 144 11.91 -16.21 -5.14
C LEU A 144 12.72 -17.48 -5.42
N ASN A 145 12.62 -18.02 -6.63
CA ASN A 145 13.40 -19.17 -7.08
C ASN A 145 14.77 -18.76 -7.68
N GLY A 146 15.19 -17.49 -7.52
CA GLY A 146 16.46 -16.97 -8.00
C GLY A 146 16.53 -16.75 -9.52
N LYS A 147 15.39 -16.77 -10.22
CA LYS A 147 15.31 -16.50 -11.65
C LYS A 147 15.08 -15.01 -11.89
N ILE A 148 15.52 -14.52 -13.06
CA ILE A 148 15.13 -13.19 -13.54
C ILE A 148 13.67 -13.30 -14.01
N PRO A 149 12.73 -12.56 -13.40
CA PRO A 149 11.34 -12.61 -13.84
C PRO A 149 11.18 -12.15 -15.28
N ASP A 150 10.22 -12.74 -16.00
CA ASP A 150 9.84 -12.22 -17.32
C ASP A 150 9.40 -10.75 -17.21
N LYS A 151 9.78 -9.92 -18.18
CA LYS A 151 9.42 -8.50 -18.18
C LYS A 151 7.91 -8.28 -18.18
N ASN A 152 7.14 -9.14 -18.82
CA ASN A 152 5.68 -9.03 -18.85
C ASN A 152 5.04 -9.23 -17.46
N GLU A 153 5.80 -9.79 -16.50
CA GLU A 153 5.36 -9.93 -15.12
C GLU A 153 5.71 -8.69 -14.27
N ILE A 154 6.38 -7.68 -14.83
CA ILE A 154 6.76 -6.44 -14.14
C ILE A 154 6.10 -5.23 -14.77
N LEU A 155 5.49 -4.41 -13.93
CA LEU A 155 4.84 -3.15 -14.28
C LEU A 155 5.57 -1.98 -13.63
N LYS A 156 5.59 -0.83 -14.30
CA LYS A 156 5.99 0.44 -13.70
C LYS A 156 4.83 1.01 -12.89
N PHE A 157 5.15 1.92 -11.96
CA PHE A 157 4.15 2.62 -11.18
C PHE A 157 3.05 3.24 -12.06
N GLY A 158 3.46 3.93 -13.13
CA GLY A 158 2.56 4.58 -14.09
C GLY A 158 1.66 3.63 -14.86
N ASP A 159 1.89 2.31 -14.86
CA ASP A 159 0.98 1.34 -15.49
C ASP A 159 -0.25 1.04 -14.62
N VAL A 160 -0.19 1.38 -13.33
CA VAL A 160 -1.25 1.09 -12.35
C VAL A 160 -1.85 2.35 -11.75
N PHE A 161 -1.04 3.39 -11.55
CA PHE A 161 -1.43 4.61 -10.89
C PHE A 161 -1.16 5.85 -11.73
N GLU A 162 -1.97 6.87 -11.49
CA GLU A 162 -1.72 8.23 -11.93
C GLU A 162 -1.73 9.15 -10.71
N HIS A 163 -0.92 10.20 -10.78
CA HIS A 163 -0.93 11.27 -9.79
C HIS A 163 -1.91 12.35 -10.23
N GLU A 164 -2.85 12.71 -9.35
CA GLU A 164 -3.82 13.77 -9.61
C GLU A 164 -3.70 14.86 -8.57
N ASN A 165 -3.21 16.03 -9.00
CA ASN A 165 -3.14 17.20 -8.15
C ASN A 165 -4.51 17.88 -8.03
N ARG A 166 -4.97 18.13 -6.80
CA ARG A 166 -6.11 19.00 -6.52
C ARG A 166 -5.71 20.09 -5.54
N VAL A 167 -6.20 21.30 -5.81
CA VAL A 167 -6.02 22.47 -4.96
C VAL A 167 -7.34 22.78 -4.26
N GLY A 168 -7.31 22.89 -2.95
CA GLY A 168 -8.46 23.29 -2.13
C GLY A 168 -8.28 24.68 -1.56
N ILE A 169 -9.40 25.38 -1.34
CA ILE A 169 -9.44 26.66 -0.65
C ILE A 169 -10.40 26.60 0.53
N LYS A 170 -10.06 27.27 1.63
CA LYS A 170 -10.94 27.49 2.78
C LYS A 170 -11.65 28.84 2.62
N GLN A 171 -12.97 28.80 2.54
CA GLN A 171 -13.82 29.99 2.42
C GLN A 171 -14.49 30.31 3.76
N GLU A 172 -14.62 31.59 4.07
CA GLU A 172 -15.44 32.06 5.19
C GLU A 172 -16.89 32.18 4.73
N MET A 173 -17.76 31.30 5.24
CA MET A 173 -19.16 31.19 4.76
C MET A 173 -19.99 32.46 5.03
N SER A 174 -19.61 33.28 6.01
CA SER A 174 -20.30 34.52 6.38
C SER A 174 -20.13 35.63 5.34
N TYR A 175 -19.01 35.63 4.62
CA TYR A 175 -18.65 36.70 3.68
C TYR A 175 -18.47 36.20 2.24
N HIS A 176 -18.55 34.88 2.01
CA HIS A 176 -18.24 34.22 0.74
C HIS A 176 -16.86 34.59 0.16
N THR A 177 -15.92 35.00 1.03
CA THR A 177 -14.55 35.36 0.67
C THR A 177 -13.56 34.28 1.14
N VAL A 178 -12.43 34.19 0.44
CA VAL A 178 -11.31 33.33 0.87
C VAL A 178 -10.71 33.92 2.14
N VAL A 179 -10.51 33.09 3.17
CA VAL A 179 -9.81 33.51 4.40
C VAL A 179 -8.36 33.84 4.04
N GLN A 180 -7.86 35.00 4.48
CA GLN A 180 -6.54 35.55 4.13
C GLN A 180 -5.34 34.62 4.44
N GLU A 181 -4.27 34.85 3.67
CA GLU A 181 -2.87 34.36 3.66
C GLU A 181 -2.61 32.83 3.60
N ASP A 182 -3.34 31.99 4.33
CA ASP A 182 -3.08 30.52 4.38
C ASP A 182 -4.27 29.65 3.93
N GLY A 183 -5.28 30.25 3.28
CA GLY A 183 -6.51 29.55 2.88
C GLY A 183 -6.35 28.46 1.83
N LEU A 184 -5.15 28.18 1.30
CA LEU A 184 -4.92 27.26 0.19
C LEU A 184 -4.20 25.99 0.64
N TYR A 185 -4.58 24.83 0.13
CA TYR A 185 -3.83 23.60 0.31
C TYR A 185 -3.79 22.81 -0.99
N ARG A 186 -2.73 22.02 -1.20
CA ARG A 186 -2.57 21.19 -2.41
C ARG A 186 -2.36 19.75 -2.01
N ILE A 187 -3.09 18.85 -2.65
CA ILE A 187 -2.96 17.42 -2.42
C ILE A 187 -2.73 16.73 -3.76
N ASP A 188 -1.65 15.97 -3.84
CA ASP A 188 -1.37 15.06 -4.93
C ASP A 188 -1.89 13.65 -4.58
N PHE A 189 -3.07 13.35 -5.10
CA PHE A 189 -3.79 12.10 -4.86
C PHE A 189 -3.29 10.98 -5.79
N LEU A 190 -3.61 9.73 -5.41
CA LEU A 190 -3.45 8.58 -6.27
C LEU A 190 -4.76 8.25 -6.97
N ARG A 191 -4.76 8.28 -8.29
CA ARG A 191 -5.82 7.68 -9.12
C ARG A 191 -5.40 6.27 -9.49
N LEU A 192 -6.20 5.29 -9.07
CA LEU A 192 -6.03 3.91 -9.50
C LEU A 192 -6.59 3.79 -10.93
N LYS A 193 -5.80 3.26 -11.87
CA LYS A 193 -6.23 3.08 -13.26
C LYS A 193 -7.37 2.07 -13.38
N ASP A 194 -8.09 2.18 -14.49
CA ASP A 194 -9.16 1.23 -14.82
C ASP A 194 -8.64 -0.20 -14.86
N ASN A 195 -9.51 -1.15 -14.47
CA ASN A 195 -9.22 -2.58 -14.31
C ASN A 195 -8.33 -2.95 -13.13
N TRP A 196 -8.01 -2.03 -12.23
CA TRP A 196 -7.31 -2.35 -11.00
C TRP A 196 -8.22 -2.26 -9.77
N SER A 197 -7.92 -3.09 -8.78
CA SER A 197 -8.51 -3.02 -7.44
C SER A 197 -7.48 -3.37 -6.37
N PHE A 198 -7.73 -2.94 -5.14
CA PHE A 198 -6.97 -3.41 -4.00
C PHE A 198 -7.54 -4.73 -3.51
N VAL A 199 -6.67 -5.67 -3.17
CA VAL A 199 -7.04 -6.91 -2.49
C VAL A 199 -6.19 -7.09 -1.24
N PHE A 200 -6.82 -7.61 -0.20
CA PHE A 200 -6.15 -7.88 1.06
C PHE A 200 -6.92 -8.96 1.81
N TRP A 201 -6.23 -9.59 2.74
CA TRP A 201 -6.79 -10.64 3.57
C TRP A 201 -6.71 -10.24 5.02
N VAL A 202 -7.74 -10.61 5.77
CA VAL A 202 -7.80 -10.38 7.20
C VAL A 202 -8.08 -11.69 7.90
N ASP A 203 -7.29 -11.98 8.91
CA ASP A 203 -7.53 -13.10 9.81
C ASP A 203 -8.07 -12.61 11.16
N PHE A 204 -9.02 -13.38 11.69
CA PHE A 204 -9.73 -13.07 12.93
C PHE A 204 -9.58 -14.21 13.92
N ASP A 205 -9.69 -13.91 15.21
CA ASP A 205 -9.93 -14.96 16.19
C ASP A 205 -11.37 -15.48 16.08
N ASP A 206 -11.53 -16.65 15.46
CA ASP A 206 -12.84 -17.27 15.25
C ASP A 206 -13.61 -17.54 16.55
N ASN A 207 -12.91 -17.87 17.64
CA ASN A 207 -13.56 -18.17 18.92
C ASN A 207 -14.10 -16.90 19.57
N GLU A 208 -13.31 -15.84 19.58
CA GLU A 208 -13.75 -14.55 20.11
C GLU A 208 -14.80 -13.89 19.20
N LEU A 209 -14.70 -14.05 17.88
CA LEU A 209 -15.72 -13.57 16.94
C LEU A 209 -17.08 -14.24 17.23
N LYS A 210 -17.11 -15.56 17.42
CA LYS A 210 -18.34 -16.29 17.78
C LYS A 210 -18.91 -15.79 19.11
N LYS A 211 -18.08 -15.60 20.13
CA LYS A 211 -18.51 -15.07 21.45
C LYS A 211 -19.15 -13.69 21.31
N LEU A 212 -18.52 -12.77 20.55
CA LEU A 212 -19.03 -11.42 20.34
C LEU A 212 -20.40 -11.41 19.65
N VAL A 213 -20.57 -12.23 18.62
CA VAL A 213 -21.87 -12.38 17.92
C VAL A 213 -22.94 -12.94 18.86
N LEU A 214 -22.62 -13.99 19.62
CA LEU A 214 -23.52 -14.59 20.61
C LEU A 214 -23.94 -13.60 21.71
N MET A 215 -22.99 -12.83 22.26
CA MET A 215 -23.27 -11.79 23.26
C MET A 215 -24.22 -10.74 22.70
N LYS A 216 -24.02 -10.33 21.45
CA LYS A 216 -24.87 -9.33 20.81
C LYS A 216 -26.30 -9.81 20.56
N ILE A 217 -26.46 -11.06 20.11
CA ILE A 217 -27.78 -11.68 19.95
C ILE A 217 -28.51 -11.72 21.30
N LYS A 218 -27.83 -12.15 22.37
CA LYS A 218 -28.41 -12.19 23.72
C LYS A 218 -28.85 -10.80 24.19
N PHE A 219 -28.05 -9.77 23.95
CA PHE A 219 -28.38 -8.37 24.28
C PHE A 219 -29.61 -7.85 23.52
N LEU A 220 -29.71 -8.14 22.22
CA LEU A 220 -30.89 -7.78 21.42
C LEU A 220 -32.16 -8.48 21.94
N ILE A 221 -32.05 -9.77 22.30
CA ILE A 221 -33.16 -10.52 22.88
C ILE A 221 -33.61 -9.93 24.22
N SER A 222 -32.68 -9.50 25.09
CA SER A 222 -33.06 -8.89 26.39
C SER A 222 -33.76 -7.55 26.21
N LEU A 223 -33.33 -6.74 25.24
CA LEU A 223 -34.01 -5.48 24.87
C LEU A 223 -35.44 -5.71 24.40
N ILE A 224 -35.68 -6.69 23.53
CA ILE A 224 -37.02 -7.04 23.04
C ILE A 224 -37.91 -7.54 24.19
N LYS A 225 -37.37 -8.32 25.12
CA LYS A 225 -38.13 -8.81 26.29
C LYS A 225 -38.52 -7.68 27.24
N ASN A 226 -37.66 -6.68 27.44
CA ASN A 226 -37.92 -5.55 28.33
C ASN A 226 -38.88 -4.49 27.76
N GLN A 227 -39.20 -4.53 26.46
CA GLN A 227 -40.19 -3.64 25.83
C GLN A 227 -41.62 -4.20 25.83
N LYS A 228 -41.86 -5.39 26.39
CA LYS A 228 -43.19 -6.03 26.49
C LYS A 228 -43.90 -5.80 27.83
N HIS A 229 -43.46 -4.82 28.61
CA HIS A 229 -44.12 -4.34 29.84
C HIS A 229 -44.42 -2.84 29.69
#